data_AF-A0A148KKH6-F1
#
_entry.id   AF-A0A148KKH6-F1
#
_cell.length_a   1.000
_cell.length_b   1.000
_cell.length_c   1.000
_cell.angle_alpha   90.00
_cell.angle_beta   90.00
_cell.angle_gamma   90.00
#
_symmetry.space_group_name_H-M   'P 1'
#
loop_
_entity.id
_entity.type
_entity.pdbx_description
1 polymer ?
#
loop_
_entity_poly.entity_id
_entity_poly.type
_entity_poly.pdbx_seq_one_letter_code
_entity_poly.pdbx_strand_id
1 'polypeptide(L)'
;MYTDEDLTTAVEEGMFSQTSVQQFRQFMAESKNTQLVDEENFRLISGFNDVFVMIASGLLLVSVAWLGATFEPWFGALALSAVSWGLAEYFVRKRHMALPAIGLLLTFLGGIFAVPILFNDVNQQNVSEMSLIISGVITAVAARLHWMRFKVPITVAVGTAASVVFVLAMIINFSPMTVTLILPMIFAGGLVTFLIAMIWDGADRSRQTRRTELSRQPCYSIG
;
A
#
# COMPACT_ATOMS: atom_id res chain seq x y z
N MET A 1 -26.98 29.90 2.17
CA MET A 1 -26.31 29.52 3.44
C MET A 1 -26.39 30.75 4.30
N TYR A 2 -27.06 30.68 5.45
CA TYR A 2 -27.19 31.83 6.36
C TYR A 2 -25.92 31.94 7.20
N THR A 3 -25.48 33.17 7.46
CA THR A 3 -24.29 33.48 8.27
C THR A 3 -24.66 33.67 9.74
N ASP A 4 -23.66 33.62 10.63
CA ASP A 4 -23.86 33.92 12.06
C ASP A 4 -24.37 35.34 12.30
N GLU A 5 -24.05 36.26 11.40
CA GLU A 5 -24.49 37.64 11.41
C GLU A 5 -25.99 37.73 11.09
N ASP A 6 -26.46 37.02 10.05
CA ASP A 6 -27.89 36.94 9.70
C ASP A 6 -28.74 36.39 10.86
N LEU A 7 -28.23 35.40 11.60
CA LEU A 7 -28.89 34.81 12.77
C LEU A 7 -28.95 35.78 13.96
N THR A 8 -27.98 36.68 14.07
CA THR A 8 -27.91 37.68 15.15
C THR A 8 -28.88 38.82 14.87
N THR A 9 -28.90 39.32 13.63
CA THR A 9 -29.88 40.33 13.17
C THR A 9 -31.32 39.83 13.31
N ALA A 10 -31.58 38.54 13.06
CA ALA A 10 -32.92 37.97 13.22
C ALA A 10 -33.37 37.87 14.69
N VAL A 11 -32.44 37.84 15.66
CA VAL A 11 -32.77 37.95 17.09
C VAL A 11 -33.07 39.39 17.47
N GLU A 12 -32.31 40.35 16.92
CA GLU A 12 -32.51 41.79 17.14
C GLU A 12 -33.87 42.26 16.59
N GLU A 13 -34.29 41.74 15.43
CA GLU A 13 -35.60 41.98 14.83
C GLU A 13 -36.74 41.21 15.51
N GLY A 14 -36.45 40.45 16.58
CA GLY A 14 -37.44 39.70 17.35
C GLY A 14 -38.06 38.50 16.62
N MET A 15 -37.52 38.12 15.46
CA MET A 15 -37.97 36.95 14.67
C MET A 15 -37.61 35.63 15.36
N PHE A 16 -36.48 35.60 16.09
CA PHE A 16 -36.06 34.45 16.87
C PHE A 16 -35.71 34.82 18.31
N SER A 17 -35.92 33.89 19.24
CA SER A 17 -35.40 34.03 20.60
C SER A 17 -33.90 33.72 20.64
N GLN A 18 -33.17 34.42 21.52
CA GLN A 18 -31.74 34.20 21.72
C GLN A 18 -31.42 32.74 22.11
N THR A 19 -32.32 32.11 22.87
CA THR A 19 -32.26 30.70 23.26
C THR A 19 -32.45 29.75 22.07
N SER A 20 -33.34 30.06 21.13
CA SER A 20 -33.58 29.24 19.94
C SER A 20 -32.38 29.25 19.00
N VAL A 21 -31.72 30.40 18.85
CA VAL A 21 -30.50 30.51 18.03
C VAL A 21 -29.34 29.76 18.69
N GLN A 22 -29.19 29.80 20.01
CA GLN A 22 -28.18 28.98 20.71
C GLN A 22 -28.44 27.47 20.55
N GLN A 23 -29.69 27.02 20.72
CA GLN A 23 -30.06 25.62 20.49
C GLN A 23 -29.83 25.20 19.03
N PHE A 24 -30.11 26.09 18.08
CA PHE A 24 -29.84 25.86 16.67
C PHE A 24 -28.34 25.78 16.38
N ARG A 25 -27.52 26.64 16.99
CA ARG A 25 -26.04 26.56 16.89
C ARG A 25 -25.53 25.24 17.45
N GLN A 26 -26.02 24.82 18.61
CA GLN A 26 -25.64 23.56 19.23
C GLN A 26 -26.08 22.36 18.40
N PHE A 27 -27.33 22.35 17.92
CA PHE A 27 -27.85 21.34 17.00
C PHE A 27 -27.05 21.29 15.71
N MET A 28 -26.70 22.44 15.11
CA MET A 28 -25.89 22.49 13.91
C MET A 28 -24.44 22.07 14.16
N ALA A 29 -23.87 22.32 15.34
CA ALA A 29 -22.55 21.82 15.71
C ALA A 29 -22.54 20.29 15.90
N GLU A 30 -23.60 19.73 16.49
CA GLU A 30 -23.79 18.29 16.64
C GLU A 30 -24.17 17.60 15.31
N SER A 31 -24.98 18.26 14.48
CA SER A 31 -25.55 17.72 13.25
C SER A 31 -24.66 17.95 12.03
N LYS A 32 -23.89 19.05 11.96
CA LYS A 32 -22.71 19.16 11.09
C LYS A 32 -21.56 18.43 11.76
N ASN A 33 -21.71 17.12 11.83
CA ASN A 33 -20.69 16.10 11.70
C ASN A 33 -19.26 16.65 11.49
N THR A 34 -18.67 17.20 12.56
CA THR A 34 -17.30 17.74 12.55
C THR A 34 -16.30 16.62 12.24
N GLN A 35 -16.74 15.36 12.38
CA GLN A 35 -15.95 14.17 12.10
C GLN A 35 -15.59 14.03 10.60
N LEU A 36 -16.44 14.43 9.65
CA LEU A 36 -16.16 14.17 8.22
C LEU A 36 -15.19 15.19 7.59
N VAL A 37 -15.33 16.48 7.92
CA VAL A 37 -14.45 17.54 7.38
C VAL A 37 -13.08 17.51 8.04
N ASP A 38 -13.03 17.20 9.34
CA ASP A 38 -11.78 17.05 10.07
C ASP A 38 -11.05 15.76 9.63
N GLU A 39 -11.76 14.64 9.36
CA GLU A 39 -11.16 13.43 8.79
C GLU A 39 -10.47 13.66 7.44
N GLU A 40 -11.01 14.48 6.54
CA GLU A 40 -10.36 14.78 5.26
C GLU A 40 -9.09 15.65 5.43
N ASN A 41 -9.15 16.67 6.28
CA ASN A 41 -7.98 17.50 6.60
C ASN A 41 -6.89 16.69 7.33
N PHE A 42 -7.27 15.83 8.28
CA PHE A 42 -6.34 14.91 8.93
C PHE A 42 -5.76 13.88 7.96
N ARG A 43 -6.53 13.41 6.97
CA ARG A 43 -6.02 12.52 5.91
C ARG A 43 -5.00 13.21 5.03
N LEU A 44 -5.25 14.45 4.59
CA LEU A 44 -4.30 15.24 3.80
C LEU A 44 -2.99 15.50 4.57
N ILE A 45 -3.09 15.88 5.84
CA ILE A 45 -1.92 16.13 6.71
C ILE A 45 -1.17 14.83 7.01
N SER A 46 -1.87 13.72 7.28
CA SER A 46 -1.23 12.41 7.50
C SER A 46 -0.56 11.88 6.23
N GLY A 47 -1.13 12.15 5.05
CA GLY A 47 -0.57 11.77 3.76
C GLY A 47 0.78 12.45 3.47
N PHE A 48 0.97 13.68 3.94
CA PHE A 48 2.26 14.37 3.83
C PHE A 48 3.35 13.67 4.67
N ASN A 49 3.02 13.31 5.91
CA ASN A 49 3.94 12.56 6.80
C ASN A 49 4.35 11.21 6.18
N ASP A 50 3.42 10.51 5.55
CA ASP A 50 3.68 9.24 4.85
C ASP A 50 4.73 9.37 3.74
N VAL A 51 4.76 10.50 3.02
CA VAL A 51 5.75 10.75 1.97
C VAL A 51 7.16 10.91 2.55
N PHE A 52 7.34 11.68 3.63
CA PHE A 52 8.66 11.80 4.27
C PHE A 52 9.15 10.48 4.84
N VAL A 53 8.26 9.71 5.47
CA VAL A 53 8.60 8.39 6.00
C VAL A 53 9.02 7.46 4.86
N MET A 54 8.32 7.47 3.73
CA MET A 54 8.68 6.68 2.55
C MET A 54 10.06 7.07 2.00
N ILE A 55 10.35 8.36 1.86
CA ILE A 55 11.66 8.83 1.36
C ILE A 55 12.76 8.47 2.37
N ALA A 56 12.55 8.72 3.66
CA ALA A 56 13.54 8.42 4.70
C ALA A 56 13.84 6.93 4.81
N SER A 57 12.81 6.09 4.78
CA SER A 57 12.97 4.63 4.76
C SER A 57 13.63 4.15 3.46
N GLY A 58 13.28 4.73 2.31
CA GLY A 58 13.93 4.45 1.03
C GLY A 58 15.43 4.75 1.06
N LEU A 59 15.83 5.92 1.55
CA LEU A 59 17.23 6.30 1.72
C LEU A 59 17.97 5.34 2.67
N LEU A 60 17.37 5.03 3.82
CA LEU A 60 17.93 4.07 4.77
C LEU A 60 18.13 2.70 4.13
N LEU A 61 17.13 2.18 3.42
CA LEU A 61 17.17 0.87 2.78
C LEU A 61 18.25 0.80 1.70
N VAL A 62 18.39 1.85 0.88
CA VAL A 62 19.47 1.95 -0.12
C VAL A 62 20.84 1.95 0.58
N SER A 63 21.00 2.72 1.65
CA SER A 63 22.26 2.75 2.41
C SER A 63 22.59 1.40 3.04
N VAL A 64 21.61 0.71 3.63
CA VAL A 64 21.80 -0.63 4.22
C VAL A 64 22.15 -1.65 3.14
N ALA A 65 21.46 -1.64 2.00
CA ALA A 65 21.73 -2.56 0.90
C ALA A 65 23.15 -2.36 0.36
N TRP A 66 23.55 -1.10 0.14
CA TRP A 66 24.89 -0.76 -0.33
C TRP A 66 25.95 -1.21 0.68
N LEU A 67 25.76 -0.89 1.96
CA LEU A 67 26.71 -1.26 3.02
C LEU A 67 26.82 -2.78 3.14
N GLY A 68 25.71 -3.52 3.10
CA GLY A 68 25.73 -4.97 3.11
C GLY A 68 26.44 -5.56 1.89
N ALA A 69 26.23 -4.97 0.71
CA ALA A 69 26.87 -5.37 -0.53
C ALA A 69 28.39 -5.17 -0.52
N THR A 70 28.95 -4.31 0.36
CA THR A 70 30.40 -4.20 0.52
C THR A 70 31.05 -5.42 1.16
N PHE A 71 30.29 -6.21 1.93
CA PHE A 71 30.76 -7.50 2.44
C PHE A 71 30.56 -8.57 1.36
N GLU A 72 29.31 -8.77 0.95
CA GLU A 72 28.92 -9.72 -0.08
C GLU A 72 27.63 -9.22 -0.77
N PRO A 73 27.48 -9.34 -2.10
CA PRO A 73 26.29 -8.87 -2.81
C PRO A 73 24.98 -9.45 -2.27
N TRP A 74 24.95 -10.76 -2.00
CA TRP A 74 23.78 -11.45 -1.45
C TRP A 74 23.47 -11.00 -0.02
N PHE A 75 24.48 -10.59 0.75
CA PHE A 75 24.30 -10.07 2.10
C PHE A 75 23.61 -8.69 2.08
N GLY A 76 23.93 -7.85 1.09
CA GLY A 76 23.22 -6.59 0.84
C GLY A 76 21.73 -6.78 0.58
N ALA A 77 21.38 -7.74 -0.29
CA ALA A 77 19.98 -8.08 -0.58
C ALA A 77 19.25 -8.67 0.63
N LEU A 78 19.93 -9.51 1.42
CA LEU A 78 19.36 -10.09 2.64
C LEU A 78 19.12 -9.01 3.70
N ALA A 79 20.08 -8.10 3.90
CA ALA A 79 19.95 -6.98 4.83
C ALA A 79 18.80 -6.04 4.41
N LEU A 80 18.67 -5.74 3.11
CA LEU A 80 17.56 -4.97 2.55
C LEU A 80 16.22 -5.60 2.92
N SER A 81 16.06 -6.91 2.70
CA SER A 81 14.83 -7.63 3.06
C SER A 81 14.57 -7.65 4.55
N ALA A 82 15.58 -7.93 5.37
CA ALA A 82 15.43 -8.00 6.82
C ALA A 82 15.00 -6.65 7.42
N VAL A 83 15.66 -5.57 7.01
CA VAL A 83 15.34 -4.22 7.48
C VAL A 83 13.98 -3.76 6.96
N SER A 84 13.64 -4.08 5.71
CA SER A 84 12.33 -3.77 5.15
C SER A 84 11.19 -4.47 5.92
N TRP A 85 11.36 -5.74 6.29
CA TRP A 85 10.41 -6.45 7.15
C TRP A 85 10.27 -5.79 8.53
N GLY A 86 11.39 -5.43 9.17
CA GLY A 86 11.38 -4.76 10.49
C GLY A 86 10.68 -3.40 10.47
N LEU A 87 10.95 -2.60 9.42
CA LEU A 87 10.27 -1.33 9.18
C LEU A 87 8.78 -1.55 8.91
N ALA A 88 8.42 -2.60 8.16
CA ALA A 88 7.02 -2.93 7.89
C ALA A 88 6.28 -3.29 9.18
N GLU A 89 6.91 -4.00 10.11
CA GLU A 89 6.34 -4.29 11.42
C GLU A 89 6.03 -3.03 12.24
N TYR A 90 6.85 -1.98 12.12
CA TYR A 90 6.56 -0.72 12.77
C TYR A 90 5.52 0.11 12.00
N PHE A 91 5.78 0.41 10.72
CA PHE A 91 4.98 1.37 9.95
C PHE A 91 3.62 0.82 9.50
N VAL A 92 3.57 -0.46 9.11
CA VAL A 92 2.33 -1.08 8.62
C VAL A 92 1.47 -1.54 9.80
N ARG A 93 2.08 -2.19 10.82
CA ARG A 93 1.31 -2.79 11.91
C ARG A 93 0.98 -1.84 13.05
N LYS A 94 1.89 -0.93 13.43
CA LYS A 94 1.65 0.02 14.53
C LYS A 94 1.17 1.38 14.05
N ARG A 95 1.71 1.89 12.94
CA ARG A 95 1.38 3.24 12.44
C ARG A 95 0.29 3.25 11.35
N HIS A 96 -0.10 2.08 10.82
CA HIS A 96 -1.14 1.93 9.79
C HIS A 96 -0.96 2.85 8.56
N MET A 97 0.29 3.13 8.16
CA MET A 97 0.62 3.98 7.01
C MET A 97 0.52 3.19 5.71
N ALA A 98 -0.13 3.74 4.68
CA ALA A 98 -0.42 3.00 3.44
C ALA A 98 0.71 3.13 2.40
N LEU A 99 1.27 4.34 2.24
CA LEU A 99 2.30 4.62 1.23
C LEU A 99 3.64 3.93 1.56
N PRO A 100 4.21 4.09 2.77
CA PRO A 100 5.40 3.34 3.18
C PRO A 100 5.20 1.82 3.07
N ALA A 101 3.99 1.30 3.34
CA ALA A 101 3.73 -0.14 3.24
C ALA A 101 4.02 -0.71 1.84
N ILE A 102 3.69 0.05 0.79
CA ILE A 102 3.93 -0.37 -0.60
C ILE A 102 5.44 -0.43 -0.88
N GLY A 103 6.17 0.63 -0.53
CA GLY A 103 7.62 0.68 -0.73
C GLY A 103 8.36 -0.42 0.03
N LEU A 104 7.95 -0.68 1.26
CA LEU A 104 8.52 -1.75 2.09
C LEU A 104 8.20 -3.14 1.52
N LEU A 105 6.96 -3.39 1.08
CA LEU A 105 6.62 -4.65 0.41
C LEU A 105 7.52 -4.91 -0.81
N LEU A 106 7.66 -3.92 -1.70
CA LEU A 106 8.42 -4.07 -2.93
C LEU A 106 9.90 -4.30 -2.67
N THR A 107 10.49 -3.55 -1.74
CA THR A 107 11.90 -3.73 -1.35
C THR A 107 12.13 -5.06 -0.65
N PHE A 108 11.19 -5.53 0.17
CA PHE A 108 11.26 -6.83 0.82
C PHE A 108 11.27 -7.96 -0.22
N LEU A 109 10.29 -7.98 -1.13
CA LEU A 109 10.19 -9.01 -2.17
C LEU A 109 11.35 -8.94 -3.16
N GLY A 110 11.76 -7.74 -3.57
CA GLY A 110 12.91 -7.53 -4.45
C GLY A 110 14.21 -8.06 -3.83
N GLY A 111 14.44 -7.79 -2.54
CA GLY A 111 15.60 -8.33 -1.84
C GLY A 111 15.56 -9.86 -1.73
N ILE A 112 14.43 -10.46 -1.37
CA ILE A 112 14.29 -11.93 -1.25
C ILE A 112 14.51 -12.61 -2.59
N PHE A 113 14.00 -12.02 -3.67
CA PHE A 113 14.23 -12.52 -5.03
C PHE A 113 15.70 -12.41 -5.45
N ALA A 114 16.39 -11.34 -5.05
CA ALA A 114 17.79 -11.12 -5.39
C ALA A 114 18.76 -12.04 -4.63
N VAL A 115 18.47 -12.45 -3.39
CA VAL A 115 19.41 -13.24 -2.57
C VAL A 115 19.93 -14.51 -3.28
N PRO A 116 19.09 -15.43 -3.80
CA PRO A 116 19.59 -16.67 -4.43
C PRO A 116 20.32 -16.43 -5.75
N ILE A 117 19.96 -15.36 -6.46
CA ILE A 117 20.59 -14.96 -7.72
C ILE A 117 22.00 -14.46 -7.41
N LEU A 118 22.12 -13.49 -6.50
CA LEU A 118 23.39 -12.89 -6.10
C LEU A 118 24.30 -13.87 -5.37
N PHE A 119 23.75 -14.86 -4.68
CA PHE A 119 24.53 -15.91 -4.01
C PHE A 119 25.23 -16.83 -5.03
N ASN A 120 24.56 -17.15 -6.15
CA ASN A 120 25.13 -17.99 -7.19
C ASN A 120 26.04 -17.23 -8.17
N ASP A 121 25.83 -15.92 -8.34
CA ASP A 121 26.67 -15.04 -9.18
C ASP A 121 28.11 -14.91 -8.64
N VAL A 122 28.31 -15.10 -7.33
CA VAL A 122 29.67 -15.16 -6.72
C VAL A 122 30.52 -16.30 -7.33
N ASN A 123 29.90 -17.34 -7.90
CA ASN A 123 30.61 -18.51 -8.44
C ASN A 123 30.51 -18.68 -9.97
N GLN A 124 29.51 -18.10 -10.66
CA GLN A 124 29.34 -18.24 -12.11
C GLN A 124 28.76 -16.95 -12.71
N GLN A 125 29.43 -16.36 -13.70
CA GLN A 125 29.00 -15.15 -14.43
C GLN A 125 27.68 -15.29 -15.21
N ASN A 126 27.02 -16.46 -15.14
CA ASN A 126 25.74 -16.72 -15.79
C ASN A 126 24.68 -16.99 -14.74
N VAL A 127 23.55 -16.28 -14.86
CA VAL A 127 22.36 -16.54 -14.05
C VAL A 127 21.84 -17.93 -14.39
N SER A 128 22.11 -18.91 -13.52
CA SER A 128 21.60 -20.27 -13.69
C SER A 128 20.07 -20.27 -13.64
N GLU A 129 19.44 -21.03 -14.55
CA GLU A 129 17.99 -21.26 -14.57
C GLU A 129 17.47 -21.78 -13.21
N MET A 130 18.29 -22.59 -12.53
CA MET A 130 17.99 -23.10 -11.19
C MET A 130 17.88 -21.97 -10.16
N SER A 131 18.73 -20.94 -10.23
CA SER A 131 18.69 -19.78 -9.32
C SER A 131 17.38 -19.01 -9.45
N LEU A 132 16.88 -18.86 -10.68
CA LEU A 132 15.61 -18.17 -10.97
C LEU A 132 14.40 -18.96 -10.44
N ILE A 133 14.42 -20.28 -10.57
CA ILE A 133 13.38 -21.14 -10.03
C ILE A 133 13.38 -21.05 -8.50
N ILE A 134 14.54 -21.18 -7.87
CA ILE A 134 14.69 -21.08 -6.41
C ILE A 134 14.25 -19.70 -5.91
N SER A 135 14.69 -18.61 -6.56
CA SER A 135 14.27 -17.26 -6.17
C SER A 135 12.77 -17.06 -6.32
N GLY A 136 12.15 -17.57 -7.37
CA GLY A 136 10.70 -17.54 -7.56
C GLY A 136 9.95 -18.26 -6.44
N VAL A 137 10.36 -19.47 -6.08
CA VAL A 137 9.75 -20.25 -5.00
C VAL A 137 9.90 -19.56 -3.65
N ILE A 138 11.11 -19.10 -3.30
CA ILE A 138 11.35 -18.41 -2.02
C ILE A 138 10.56 -17.11 -1.96
N THR A 139 10.51 -16.34 -3.05
CA THR A 139 9.76 -15.07 -3.11
C THR A 139 8.25 -15.31 -2.98
N ALA A 140 7.71 -16.37 -3.58
CA ALA A 140 6.30 -16.73 -3.44
C ALA A 140 5.93 -17.09 -1.99
N VAL A 141 6.78 -17.89 -1.32
CA VAL A 141 6.61 -18.22 0.10
C VAL A 141 6.72 -16.97 0.98
N ALA A 142 7.71 -16.11 0.73
CA ALA A 142 7.89 -14.86 1.45
C ALA A 142 6.71 -13.89 1.26
N ALA A 143 6.19 -13.77 0.05
CA ALA A 143 4.99 -12.98 -0.24
C ALA A 143 3.76 -13.51 0.52
N ARG A 144 3.60 -14.84 0.58
CA ARG A 144 2.53 -15.46 1.36
C ARG A 144 2.66 -15.18 2.86
N LEU A 145 3.87 -15.29 3.42
CA LEU A 145 4.15 -14.96 4.82
C LEU A 145 3.88 -13.48 5.12
N HIS A 146 4.32 -12.59 4.23
CA HIS A 146 4.06 -11.17 4.34
C HIS A 146 2.56 -10.86 4.33
N TRP A 147 1.79 -11.47 3.42
CA TRP A 147 0.34 -11.33 3.40
C TRP A 147 -0.30 -11.82 4.70
N MET A 148 0.08 -12.99 5.20
CA MET A 148 -0.48 -13.54 6.45
C MET A 148 -0.19 -12.63 7.65
N ARG A 149 0.97 -11.98 7.65
CA ARG A 149 1.40 -11.09 8.74
C ARG A 149 0.70 -9.73 8.71
N PHE A 150 0.69 -9.08 7.54
CA PHE A 150 0.30 -7.67 7.41
C PHE A 150 -1.11 -7.48 6.83
N LYS A 151 -1.70 -8.49 6.19
CA LYS A 151 -3.04 -8.48 5.59
C LYS A 151 -3.30 -7.29 4.67
N VAL A 152 -2.27 -6.77 4.01
CA VAL A 152 -2.36 -5.58 3.14
C VAL A 152 -2.94 -5.99 1.78
N PRO A 153 -4.14 -5.54 1.38
CA PRO A 153 -4.84 -5.96 0.14
C PRO A 153 -3.99 -5.86 -1.13
N ILE A 154 -3.00 -4.96 -1.12
CA ILE A 154 -2.10 -4.66 -2.23
C ILE A 154 -1.29 -5.88 -2.68
N THR A 155 -1.03 -6.88 -1.84
CA THR A 155 -0.30 -8.07 -2.32
C THR A 155 -1.09 -8.86 -3.37
N VAL A 156 -2.42 -8.76 -3.40
CA VAL A 156 -3.23 -9.38 -4.47
C VAL A 156 -2.95 -8.67 -5.80
N ALA A 157 -2.84 -7.34 -5.79
CA ALA A 157 -2.51 -6.56 -6.98
C ALA A 157 -1.07 -6.82 -7.46
N VAL A 158 -0.12 -6.97 -6.54
CA VAL A 158 1.25 -7.37 -6.90
C VAL A 158 1.28 -8.81 -7.43
N GLY A 159 0.49 -9.70 -6.84
CA GLY A 159 0.37 -11.10 -7.30
C GLY A 159 -0.25 -11.23 -8.69
N THR A 160 -1.25 -10.42 -9.03
CA THR A 160 -1.82 -10.39 -10.39
C THR A 160 -0.80 -9.85 -11.39
N ALA A 161 -0.10 -8.76 -11.05
CA ALA A 161 0.97 -8.22 -11.90
C ALA A 161 2.08 -9.26 -12.15
N ALA A 162 2.54 -9.95 -11.11
CA ALA A 162 3.56 -11.00 -11.24
C ALA A 162 3.08 -12.17 -12.10
N SER A 163 1.81 -12.58 -11.97
CA SER A 163 1.22 -13.64 -12.79
C SER A 163 1.17 -13.27 -14.27
N VAL A 164 0.84 -12.02 -14.60
CA VAL A 164 0.84 -11.52 -15.98
C VAL A 164 2.26 -11.55 -16.56
N VAL A 165 3.26 -11.07 -15.81
CA VAL A 165 4.67 -11.11 -16.24
C VAL A 165 5.13 -12.55 -16.46
N PHE A 166 4.76 -13.48 -15.59
CA PHE A 166 5.10 -14.89 -15.73
C PHE A 166 4.49 -15.51 -17.00
N VAL A 167 3.21 -15.27 -17.27
CA VAL A 167 2.53 -15.77 -18.49
C VAL A 167 3.19 -15.20 -19.75
N LEU A 168 3.50 -13.91 -19.76
CA LEU A 168 4.20 -13.26 -20.87
C LEU A 168 5.60 -13.86 -21.10
N ALA A 169 6.37 -14.08 -20.03
CA ALA A 169 7.69 -14.70 -20.12
C ALA A 169 7.62 -16.12 -20.69
N MET A 170 6.61 -16.91 -20.29
CA MET A 170 6.39 -18.26 -20.81
C MET A 170 6.06 -18.26 -22.31
N ILE A 171 5.22 -17.32 -22.77
CA ILE A 171 4.86 -17.17 -24.19
C ILE A 171 6.09 -16.81 -25.04
N ILE A 172 6.92 -15.89 -24.55
CA ILE A 172 8.15 -15.48 -25.26
C ILE A 172 9.13 -16.66 -25.41
N ASN A 173 9.21 -17.54 -24.41
CA ASN A 173 10.12 -18.68 -24.43
C ASN A 173 9.74 -19.72 -25.51
N PHE A 174 8.44 -19.91 -25.78
CA PHE A 174 7.96 -20.86 -26.78
C PHE A 174 8.13 -20.38 -28.24
N SER A 175 8.19 -19.08 -28.50
CA SER A 175 8.38 -18.55 -29.86
C SER A 175 9.19 -17.25 -29.89
N PRO A 176 10.44 -17.26 -30.39
CA PRO A 176 11.28 -16.06 -30.49
C PRO A 176 10.72 -14.99 -31.46
N MET A 177 9.78 -15.38 -32.33
CA MET A 177 9.05 -14.46 -33.22
C MET A 177 8.07 -13.53 -32.48
N THR A 178 7.84 -13.74 -31.18
CA THR A 178 6.91 -12.97 -30.34
C THR A 178 7.52 -11.72 -29.70
N VAL A 179 8.85 -11.53 -29.82
CA VAL A 179 9.54 -10.37 -29.25
C VAL A 179 9.01 -9.04 -29.82
N THR A 180 8.61 -9.03 -31.10
CA THR A 180 7.96 -7.86 -31.76
C THR A 180 6.55 -7.58 -31.24
N LEU A 181 5.89 -8.57 -30.62
CA LEU A 181 4.55 -8.46 -30.03
C LEU A 181 4.57 -8.21 -28.51
N ILE A 182 5.74 -8.02 -27.89
CA ILE A 182 5.85 -7.79 -26.44
C ILE A 182 5.05 -6.58 -25.98
N LEU A 183 5.17 -5.42 -26.64
CA LEU A 183 4.43 -4.21 -26.25
C LEU A 183 2.90 -4.39 -26.32
N PRO A 184 2.31 -4.87 -27.42
CA PRO A 184 0.86 -5.09 -27.47
C PRO A 184 0.38 -6.18 -26.50
N MET A 185 1.19 -7.20 -26.21
CA MET A 185 0.85 -8.22 -25.20
C MET A 185 0.89 -7.66 -23.77
N ILE A 186 1.89 -6.84 -23.43
CA ILE A 186 1.93 -6.11 -22.15
C ILE A 186 0.71 -5.20 -22.03
N PHE A 187 0.36 -4.47 -23.10
CA PHE A 187 -0.81 -3.61 -23.13
C PHE A 187 -2.11 -4.40 -22.89
N ALA A 188 -2.28 -5.55 -23.57
CA ALA A 188 -3.44 -6.42 -23.38
C ALA A 188 -3.50 -7.00 -21.96
N GLY A 189 -2.36 -7.46 -21.41
CA GLY A 189 -2.26 -7.94 -20.04
C GLY A 189 -2.60 -6.86 -19.00
N GLY A 190 -2.16 -5.63 -19.24
CA GLY A 190 -2.53 -4.46 -18.47
C GLY A 190 -4.04 -4.18 -18.51
N LEU A 191 -4.65 -4.24 -19.71
CA LEU A 191 -6.08 -4.06 -19.90
C LEU A 191 -6.90 -5.11 -19.14
N VAL A 192 -6.51 -6.39 -19.23
CA VAL A 192 -7.16 -7.49 -18.52
C VAL A 192 -7.06 -7.29 -17.01
N THR A 193 -5.88 -6.92 -16.51
CA THR A 193 -5.65 -6.67 -15.08
C THR A 193 -6.49 -5.49 -14.60
N PHE A 194 -6.56 -4.41 -15.38
CA PHE A 194 -7.37 -3.24 -15.09
C PHE A 194 -8.87 -3.58 -15.05
N LEU A 195 -9.37 -4.39 -16.00
CA LEU A 195 -10.76 -4.84 -16.01
C LEU A 195 -11.08 -5.70 -14.79
N ILE A 196 -10.20 -6.64 -14.43
CA ILE A 196 -10.38 -7.47 -13.22
C ILE A 196 -10.41 -6.58 -11.96
N ALA A 197 -9.52 -5.59 -11.88
CA ALA A 197 -9.50 -4.64 -10.76
C ALA A 197 -10.80 -3.81 -10.70
N MET A 198 -11.30 -3.30 -11.82
CA MET A 198 -12.56 -2.57 -11.88
C MET A 198 -13.78 -3.44 -11.54
N ILE A 199 -13.79 -4.71 -11.95
CA ILE A 199 -14.87 -5.65 -11.58
C ILE A 199 -14.84 -5.91 -10.07
N TRP A 200 -13.65 -6.06 -9.49
CA TRP A 200 -13.48 -6.25 -8.06
C TRP A 200 -13.94 -5.00 -7.28
N ASP A 201 -13.49 -3.82 -7.65
CA ASP A 201 -13.88 -2.55 -7.02
C ASP A 201 -15.39 -2.26 -7.20
N GLY A 202 -15.92 -2.54 -8.40
CA GLY A 202 -17.33 -2.38 -8.73
C GLY A 202 -18.27 -3.42 -8.14
N ALA A 203 -17.76 -4.58 -7.69
CA ALA A 203 -18.52 -5.57 -6.95
C ALA A 203 -18.86 -5.10 -5.52
N ASP A 204 -18.13 -4.11 -4.98
CA ASP A 204 -18.44 -3.44 -3.71
C ASP A 204 -19.34 -2.20 -3.91
N ARG A 205 -20.46 -2.41 -4.61
CA ARG A 205 -21.41 -1.33 -4.93
C ARG A 205 -22.24 -0.84 -3.76
N SER A 206 -22.33 -1.60 -2.67
CA SER A 206 -23.25 -1.30 -1.57
C SER A 206 -22.60 -0.63 -0.36
N ARG A 207 -21.27 -0.49 -0.26
CA ARG A 207 -20.57 0.09 0.93
C ARG A 207 -21.16 -0.39 2.28
N GLN A 208 -21.72 -1.60 2.32
CA GLN A 208 -22.42 -2.13 3.51
C GLN A 208 -21.69 -3.32 4.11
N THR A 209 -20.76 -3.94 3.40
CA THR A 209 -20.01 -5.03 3.99
C THR A 209 -18.91 -4.48 4.88
N ARG A 210 -19.04 -4.75 6.19
CA ARG A 210 -18.00 -4.76 7.23
C ARG A 210 -16.79 -5.66 6.87
N ARG A 211 -16.17 -5.47 5.71
CA ARG A 211 -14.88 -6.08 5.34
C ARG A 211 -13.72 -5.11 5.54
N THR A 212 -14.01 -3.82 5.66
CA THR A 212 -13.09 -2.76 6.10
C THR A 212 -13.02 -2.58 7.63
N GLU A 213 -13.87 -3.26 8.42
CA GLU A 213 -13.85 -3.15 9.89
C GLU A 213 -12.86 -4.09 10.60
N LEU A 214 -12.24 -5.06 9.91
CA LEU A 214 -11.27 -5.97 10.56
C LEU A 214 -9.90 -5.31 10.88
N SER A 215 -9.71 -4.02 10.58
CA SER A 215 -8.57 -3.21 11.04
C SER A 215 -8.93 -2.11 12.04
N ARG A 216 -10.23 -1.91 12.37
CA ARG A 216 -10.66 -0.98 13.42
C ARG A 216 -11.17 -1.78 14.63
N GLN A 217 -10.26 -2.35 15.42
CA GLN A 217 -10.53 -2.57 16.84
C GLN A 217 -10.13 -1.32 17.61
N PRO A 218 -11.06 -0.50 18.13
CA PRO A 218 -10.77 0.33 19.27
C PRO A 218 -10.70 -0.57 20.50
N CYS A 219 -9.49 -0.73 21.04
CA CYS A 219 -9.28 -1.28 22.37
C CYS A 219 -9.82 -0.27 23.39
N TYR A 220 -11.07 -0.46 23.83
CA TYR A 220 -11.57 0.07 25.09
C TYR A 220 -12.53 -0.94 25.69
N SER A 221 -12.01 -1.79 26.57
CA SER A 221 -12.80 -2.44 27.61
C SER A 221 -12.03 -2.23 28.91
N ILE A 222 -12.45 -1.21 29.63
CA ILE A 222 -12.08 -0.91 31.00
C ILE A 222 -12.88 -1.88 31.87
N GLY A 223 -12.18 -2.61 32.73
CA GLY A 223 -12.70 -3.40 33.83
C GLY A 223 -11.60 -3.53 34.87
#